data_AF-A0A7Y6AAG7-F1
#
_entry.id   AF-A0A7Y6AAG7-F1
#
_cell.length_a   1.000
_cell.length_b   1.000
_cell.length_c   1.000
_cell.angle_alpha   90.00
_cell.angle_beta   90.00
_cell.angle_gamma   90.00
#
_symmetry.space_group_name_H-M   'P 1'
#
loop_
_entity.id
_entity.type
_entity.pdbx_description
1 polymer ?
#
loop_
_entity_poly.entity_id
_entity_poly.type
_entity_poly.pdbx_seq_one_letter_code
_entity_poly.pdbx_strand_id
1 'polypeptide(L)' 'VVRGARAVAEQALIFRRFAGVGVPVLVNGGPGLVTTYDGRPASVLGFTVADGRIVAMDILADPDRIARLDLEAVEVSTG' A
#
# COMPACT_ATOMS: atom_id res chain seq x y z
N VAL A 1 1.37 4.34 13.13
CA VAL A 1 2.34 3.22 13.14
C VAL A 1 1.77 2.09 13.98
N VAL A 2 1.38 0.99 13.36
CA VAL A 2 0.92 -0.23 14.06
C VAL A 2 2.10 -1.20 14.14
N ARG A 3 2.29 -1.85 15.28
CA ARG A 3 3.47 -2.69 15.55
C ARG A 3 3.05 -4.10 15.97
N GLY A 4 3.77 -5.10 15.45
CA GLY A 4 3.59 -6.52 15.77
C GLY A 4 2.73 -7.28 14.75
N ALA A 5 3.12 -8.52 14.46
CA ALA A 5 2.57 -9.33 13.36
C ALA A 5 1.05 -9.50 13.41
N ARG A 6 0.46 -9.69 14.60
CA ARG A 6 -1.00 -9.84 14.75
C ARG A 6 -1.75 -8.55 14.42
N ALA A 7 -1.29 -7.40 14.94
CA ALA A 7 -1.94 -6.12 14.70
C ALA A 7 -1.80 -5.67 13.24
N VAL A 8 -0.66 -5.98 12.61
CA VAL A 8 -0.44 -5.80 11.16
C VAL A 8 -1.39 -6.70 10.35
N ALA A 9 -1.53 -7.97 10.73
CA ALA A 9 -2.44 -8.91 10.04
C ALA A 9 -3.92 -8.53 10.18
N GLU A 10 -4.35 -8.09 11.37
CA GLU A 10 -5.73 -7.63 11.62
C GLU A 10 -6.07 -6.39 10.78
N GLN A 11 -5.15 -5.42 10.65
CA GLN A 11 -5.34 -4.30 9.73
C GLN A 11 -5.33 -4.72 8.25
N ALA A 12 -4.46 -5.66 7.86
CA ALA A 12 -4.43 -6.17 6.50
C ALA A 12 -5.74 -6.90 6.11
N LEU A 13 -6.37 -7.61 7.05
CA LEU A 13 -7.65 -8.29 6.85
C LEU A 13 -8.81 -7.30 6.59
N ILE A 14 -8.87 -6.19 7.33
CA ILE A 14 -9.84 -5.11 7.09
C ILE A 14 -9.70 -4.56 5.66
N PHE A 15 -8.47 -4.54 5.13
CA PHE A 15 -8.20 -4.05 3.78
C PHE A 15 -8.39 -5.07 2.65
N ARG A 16 -8.50 -6.38 2.93
CA ARG A 16 -8.94 -7.35 1.90
C ARG A 16 -10.31 -7.01 1.33
N ARG A 17 -11.17 -6.31 2.08
CA ARG A 17 -12.44 -5.75 1.58
C ARG A 17 -12.24 -4.69 0.48
N PHE A 18 -11.09 -4.04 0.43
CA PHE A 18 -10.71 -3.08 -0.61
C PHE A 18 -9.78 -3.69 -1.66
N ALA A 19 -9.43 -4.98 -1.54
CA ALA A 19 -8.65 -5.69 -2.54
C ALA A 19 -9.47 -5.82 -3.83
N GLY A 20 -8.98 -5.21 -4.90
CA GLY A 20 -9.67 -5.05 -6.19
C GLY A 20 -9.82 -3.60 -6.65
N VAL A 21 -9.53 -2.61 -5.79
CA VAL A 21 -9.67 -1.17 -6.11
C VAL A 21 -8.32 -0.41 -6.00
N GLY A 22 -7.21 -1.14 -5.93
CA GLY A 22 -5.88 -0.58 -5.74
C GLY A 22 -4.93 -0.89 -6.90
N VAL A 23 -4.11 0.09 -7.28
CA VAL A 23 -3.04 -0.04 -8.27
C VAL A 23 -1.74 -0.41 -7.53
N PRO A 24 -1.06 -1.50 -7.91
CA PRO A 24 0.27 -1.82 -7.39
C PRO A 24 1.27 -0.73 -7.77
N VAL A 25 2.07 -0.28 -6.79
CA VAL A 25 3.08 0.76 -6.99
C VAL A 25 4.37 0.40 -6.27
N LEU A 26 5.46 1.05 -6.65
CA LEU A 26 6.65 1.11 -5.80
C LEU A 26 6.57 2.36 -4.93
N VAL A 27 6.72 2.17 -3.61
CA VAL A 27 6.79 3.26 -2.63
C VAL A 27 8.21 3.25 -2.08
N ASN A 28 8.99 4.28 -2.38
CA ASN A 28 10.41 4.35 -1.99
C ASN A 28 11.21 3.09 -2.38
N GLY A 29 10.92 2.51 -3.55
CA GLY A 29 11.56 1.27 -4.04
C GLY A 29 11.07 -0.03 -3.39
N GLY A 30 10.15 0.04 -2.43
CA GLY A 30 9.51 -1.13 -1.81
C GLY A 30 8.10 -1.40 -2.37
N PRO A 31 7.57 -2.62 -2.19
CA PRO A 31 6.22 -2.95 -2.66
C PRO A 31 5.16 -2.12 -1.94
N GLY A 32 4.20 -1.60 -2.70
CA GLY A 32 3.07 -0.85 -2.18
C GLY A 32 1.81 -0.95 -3.02
N LEU A 33 0.75 -0.32 -2.54
CA LEU A 33 -0.55 -0.26 -3.19
C LEU A 33 -1.11 1.16 -3.04
N VAL A 34 -1.62 1.73 -4.13
CA VAL A 34 -2.37 2.99 -4.10
C VAL A 34 -3.84 2.68 -4.31
N THR A 35 -4.72 3.16 -3.43
CA THR A 35 -6.15 3.21 -3.74
C THR A 35 -6.49 4.56 -4.34
N THR A 36 -7.42 4.56 -5.30
CA THR A 36 -7.92 5.80 -5.89
C THR A 36 -9.39 6.00 -5.55
N TYR A 37 -9.78 7.26 -5.38
CA TYR A 37 -11.16 7.70 -5.26
C TYR A 37 -11.35 8.85 -6.26
N ASP A 38 -12.34 8.74 -7.15
CA ASP A 38 -12.55 9.68 -8.27
C ASP A 38 -11.29 9.95 -9.11
N GLY A 39 -10.50 8.91 -9.37
CA GLY A 39 -9.27 8.99 -10.16
C GLY A 39 -8.09 9.67 -9.44
N ARG A 40 -8.23 10.01 -8.16
CA ARG A 40 -7.17 10.62 -7.34
C ARG A 40 -6.66 9.63 -6.29
N PRO A 41 -5.34 9.59 -6.02
CA PRO A 41 -4.80 8.82 -4.91
C PRO A 41 -5.47 9.20 -3.58
N ALA A 42 -6.14 8.23 -2.96
CA ALA A 42 -6.83 8.40 -1.69
C ALA A 42 -6.02 7.82 -0.53
N SER A 43 -5.30 6.73 -0.75
CA SER A 43 -4.35 6.19 0.21
C SER A 43 -3.21 5.44 -0.45
N VAL A 44 -2.06 5.44 0.22
CA VAL A 44 -0.85 4.69 -0.14
C VAL A 44 -0.57 3.70 0.98
N LEU A 45 -0.37 2.44 0.61
CA LEU A 45 0.10 1.39 1.50
C LEU A 45 1.53 1.03 1.11
N GLY A 46 2.43 1.04 2.08
CA GLY A 46 3.79 0.54 1.93
C GLY A 46 3.97 -0.75 2.72
N PHE A 47 4.58 -1.77 2.13
CA PHE A 47 4.89 -3.02 2.81
C PHE A 47 6.39 -3.12 3.08
N THR A 48 6.74 -3.52 4.29
CA THR A 48 8.11 -3.95 4.61
C THR A 48 8.17 -5.46 4.48
N VAL A 49 9.04 -5.94 3.59
CA VAL A 49 9.26 -7.38 3.37
C VAL A 49 10.63 -7.76 3.89
N ALA A 50 10.69 -8.80 4.72
CA ALA A 50 11.92 -9.45 5.16
C ALA A 50 11.75 -10.97 5.00
N ASP A 51 12.78 -11.65 4.50
CA ASP A 51 12.77 -13.10 4.26
C ASP A 51 11.56 -13.60 3.45
N GLY A 52 11.14 -12.81 2.45
CA GLY A 52 9.98 -13.13 1.60
C GLY A 52 8.62 -13.02 2.30
N ARG A 53 8.55 -12.41 3.50
CA ARG A 53 7.31 -12.22 4.27
C ARG A 53 7.08 -10.74 4.58
N ILE A 54 5.82 -10.30 4.56
CA ILE A 54 5.44 -8.96 5.02
C ILE A 54 5.59 -8.91 6.55
N VAL A 55 6.52 -8.12 7.04
CA VAL A 55 6.80 -7.97 8.49
C VAL A 55 6.21 -6.69 9.07
N ALA A 56 5.94 -5.70 8.23
CA ALA A 56 5.25 -4.47 8.60
C ALA A 56 4.47 -3.89 7.42
N MET A 57 3.50 -3.05 7.73
CA MET A 57 2.72 -2.29 6.76
C MET A 57 2.46 -0.90 7.33
N ASP A 58 2.63 0.11 6.48
CA ASP A 58 2.32 1.51 6.78
C ASP A 58 1.24 2.00 5.82
N ILE A 59 0.30 2.78 6.36
CA ILE A 59 -0.81 3.35 5.59
C ILE A 59 -0.75 4.87 5.72
N LEU A 60 -0.74 5.55 4.57
CA LEU A 60 -0.84 7.00 4.47
C LEU A 60 -2.14 7.34 3.74
N ALA A 61 -3.05 8.03 4.41
CA ALA A 61 -4.33 8.49 3.84
C ALA A 61 -4.45 10.03 3.91
N ASP A 62 -3.31 10.72 3.94
CA ASP A 62 -3.22 12.18 3.95
C ASP A 62 -2.97 12.67 2.51
N PRO A 63 -3.96 13.31 1.85
CA PRO A 63 -3.85 13.71 0.45
C PRO A 63 -2.67 14.63 0.14
N ASP A 64 -2.34 15.55 1.05
CA ASP A 64 -1.27 16.53 0.85
C ASP A 64 0.10 15.88 0.89
N ARG A 65 0.25 14.82 1.71
CA ARG A 65 1.48 14.03 1.78
C ARG A 65 1.58 13.07 0.61
N ILE A 66 0.46 12.49 0.18
CA ILE A 66 0.42 11.58 -0.97
C ILE A 66 0.81 12.32 -2.27
N ALA A 67 0.36 13.56 -2.45
CA ALA A 67 0.73 14.38 -3.61
C ALA A 67 2.23 14.69 -3.72
N ARG A 68 3.01 14.46 -2.65
CA ARG A 68 4.46 14.67 -2.60
C ARG A 68 5.26 13.37 -2.71
N LEU A 69 4.60 12.22 -2.71
CA LEU A 69 5.26 10.94 -2.90
C LEU A 69 5.54 10.71 -4.38
N ASP A 70 6.73 10.22 -4.67
CA ASP A 70 7.04 9.66 -5.97
C ASP A 70 6.40 8.26 -6.04
N LEU A 71 5.27 8.17 -6.74
CA LEU A 71 4.48 6.95 -6.87
C LEU A 71 4.65 6.44 -8.30
N GLU A 72 5.53 5.47 -8.48
CA GLU A 72 5.69 4.78 -9.75
C GLU A 72 4.71 3.61 -9.82
N ALA A 73 3.77 3.70 -10.77
CA ALA A 73 2.86 2.61 -11.07
C ALA A 73 3.66 1.43 -11.65
N VAL A 74 3.45 0.24 -11.09
CA VAL A 74 4.04 -0.97 -11.65
C VAL A 74 3.13 -1.42 -12.79
N GLU A 75 3.65 -1.45 -14.02
CA GLU A 75 2.97 -2.15 -15.12
C GLU A 75 2.95 -3.64 -14.78
N VAL A 76 1.78 -4.11 -14.36
CA VAL A 76 1.55 -5.54 -14.19
C VAL A 76 1.39 -6.12 -15.59
N SER A 77 2.47 -6.67 -16.15
CA SER A 77 2.38 -7.51 -17.34
C SER A 77 1.44 -8.67 -17.01
N THR A 78 0.21 -8.57 -17.49
CA THR A 78 -0.77 -9.64 -17.40
C THR A 78 -0.36 -10.65 -18.46
N GLY A 79 0.38 -11.67 -18.02
CA GLY A 79 0.62 -12.89 -18.80
C GLY A 79 -0.61 -13.77 -18.84
#